data_AF-A0A2S5WSD3-F1
#
_entry.id   AF-A0A2S5WSD3-F1
#
_cell.length_a   1.000
_cell.length_b   1.000
_cell.length_c   1.000
_cell.angle_alpha   90.00
_cell.angle_beta   90.00
_cell.angle_gamma   90.00
#
_symmetry.space_group_name_H-M   'P 1'
#
loop_
_entity.id
_entity.type
_entity.pdbx_description
1 polymer ?
#
loop_
_entity_poly.entity_id
_entity_poly.type
_entity_poly.pdbx_seq_one_letter_code
_entity_poly.pdbx_strand_id
1 'polypeptide(L)' 'MSTDDTSNPLARKTPLGGRTGVAIVAIVPLLALAAFLLIGFLAGGWGWAWVFFLAIPISAIIVYGVGGKSGR' A
#
# COMPACT_ATOMS: atom_id res chain seq x y z
N MET A 1 11.86 -8.48 -44.78
CA MET A 1 12.11 -9.17 -43.50
C MET A 1 11.53 -8.28 -42.41
N SER A 2 10.33 -8.60 -41.90
CA SER A 2 9.55 -7.73 -40.99
C SER A 2 10.21 -7.65 -39.61
N THR A 3 10.32 -6.45 -39.06
CA THR A 3 10.98 -6.14 -37.77
C THR A 3 9.96 -5.86 -36.66
N ASP A 4 8.89 -6.67 -36.57
CA ASP A 4 7.69 -6.28 -35.82
C ASP A 4 7.31 -7.26 -34.68
N ASP A 5 8.24 -8.11 -34.21
CA ASP A 5 7.95 -9.16 -33.21
C ASP A 5 8.71 -8.98 -31.88
N THR A 6 8.77 -7.75 -31.34
CA THR A 6 9.36 -7.47 -30.00
C THR A 6 8.45 -6.67 -29.07
N SER A 7 7.17 -6.52 -29.39
CA SER A 7 6.20 -5.98 -28.44
C SER A 7 5.72 -7.08 -27.49
N ASN A 8 6.53 -7.39 -26.49
CA ASN A 8 6.18 -8.32 -25.42
C ASN A 8 4.87 -7.87 -24.73
N PRO A 9 3.74 -8.58 -24.92
CA PRO A 9 2.43 -8.16 -24.40
C PRO A 9 2.29 -8.37 -22.88
N LEU A 10 3.32 -8.94 -22.24
CA LEU A 10 3.36 -9.22 -20.81
C LEU A 10 4.12 -8.12 -20.05
N ALA A 11 4.30 -6.92 -20.64
CA ALA A 11 4.90 -5.75 -20.03
C ALA A 11 4.23 -5.45 -18.68
N ARG A 12 4.83 -6.02 -17.63
CA ARG A 12 4.29 -6.16 -16.28
C ARG A 12 4.01 -4.77 -15.73
N LYS A 13 2.73 -4.42 -15.58
CA LYS A 13 2.29 -3.22 -14.87
C LYS A 13 2.88 -3.28 -13.45
N THR A 14 3.99 -2.56 -13.27
CA THR A 14 4.69 -2.48 -11.98
C THR A 14 3.84 -1.57 -11.10
N PRO A 15 3.64 -1.88 -9.81
CA PRO A 15 2.96 -0.94 -8.92
C PRO A 15 3.68 0.41 -8.97
N LEU A 16 2.91 1.49 -9.14
CA LEU A 16 3.45 2.84 -9.12
C LEU A 16 4.12 3.07 -7.76
N GLY A 17 5.44 3.27 -7.75
CA GLY A 17 6.24 3.41 -6.53
C GLY A 17 7.29 2.30 -6.29
N GLY A 18 7.36 1.29 -7.17
CA GLY A 18 8.44 0.28 -7.12
C GLY A 18 8.43 -0.58 -5.85
N ARG A 19 9.61 -0.97 -5.36
CA ARG A 19 9.78 -1.85 -4.18
C ARG A 19 9.33 -1.19 -2.86
N THR A 20 9.43 0.13 -2.77
CA THR A 20 9.17 0.87 -1.52
C THR A 20 7.69 0.91 -1.17
N GLY A 21 6.80 1.10 -2.16
CA GLY A 21 5.35 1.06 -1.94
C GLY A 21 4.87 -0.29 -1.41
N VAL A 22 5.44 -1.39 -1.94
CA VAL A 22 5.13 -2.75 -1.48
C VAL A 22 5.57 -2.96 -0.03
N ALA A 23 6.75 -2.49 0.34
CA ALA A 23 7.27 -2.57 1.71
C ALA A 23 6.40 -1.78 2.70
N ILE A 24 5.91 -0.60 2.31
CA ILE A 24 5.02 0.23 3.13
C ILE A 24 3.72 -0.51 3.41
N VAL A 25 3.06 -1.05 2.38
CA VAL A 25 1.79 -1.78 2.56
C VAL A 25 1.98 -3.04 3.40
N ALA A 26 3.15 -3.67 3.35
CA ALA A 26 3.46 -4.86 4.15
C ALA A 26 3.69 -4.55 5.65
N ILE A 27 4.28 -3.40 5.99
CA ILE A 27 4.59 -3.07 7.40
C ILE A 27 3.43 -2.40 8.13
N VAL A 28 2.52 -1.74 7.41
CA VAL A 28 1.38 -1.00 8.00
C VAL A 28 0.47 -1.87 8.89
N PRO A 29 0.09 -3.12 8.54
CA PRO A 29 -0.71 -3.97 9.42
C PRO A 29 -0.04 -4.26 10.76
N LEU A 30 1.29 -4.43 10.76
CA LEU A 30 2.06 -4.66 11.98
C LEU A 30 2.07 -3.42 12.87
N LEU A 31 2.27 -2.24 12.27
CA LEU A 31 2.23 -0.96 12.99
C LEU A 31 0.84 -0.64 13.54
N ALA A 32 -0.21 -0.91 12.75
CA ALA A 32 -1.60 -0.71 13.18
C ALA A 32 -1.96 -1.61 14.36
N LEU A 33 -1.55 -2.88 14.32
CA LEU A 33 -1.76 -3.82 15.42
C LEU A 33 -0.96 -3.42 16.66
N ALA A 34 0.31 -3.04 16.51
CA ALA A 34 1.13 -2.58 17.63
C ALA A 34 0.51 -1.35 18.30
N ALA A 35 0.07 -0.36 17.52
CA ALA A 35 -0.62 0.82 18.03
C ALA A 35 -1.94 0.47 18.74
N PHE A 36 -2.74 -0.44 18.16
CA PHE A 36 -3.98 -0.91 18.75
C PHE A 36 -3.75 -1.53 20.13
N LEU A 37 -2.77 -2.43 20.25
CA LEU A 37 -2.44 -3.09 21.51
C LEU A 37 -1.87 -2.10 22.53
N LEU A 38 -0.98 -1.20 22.11
CA LEU A 38 -0.41 -0.19 23.00
C LEU A 38 -1.51 0.72 23.58
N ILE A 39 -2.40 1.26 22.75
CA ILE A 39 -3.50 2.12 23.23
C ILE A 39 -4.52 1.32 24.06
N GLY A 40 -4.83 0.09 23.64
CA GLY A 40 -5.71 -0.80 24.38
C GLY A 40 -5.21 -1.09 25.80
N PHE A 41 -3.93 -1.44 25.95
CA PHE A 41 -3.36 -1.79 27.25
C PHE A 41 -2.97 -0.59 28.10
N LEU A 42 -2.36 0.47 27.53
CA LEU A 42 -1.87 1.61 28.32
C LEU A 42 -2.97 2.62 28.65
N ALA A 43 -3.93 2.84 27.74
CA ALA A 43 -4.95 3.87 27.88
C ALA A 43 -6.36 3.31 28.06
N GLY A 44 -6.53 1.97 28.05
CA GLY A 44 -7.85 1.33 28.05
C GLY A 44 -8.68 1.66 26.79
N GLY A 45 -8.05 2.20 25.75
CA GLY A 45 -8.69 2.88 24.63
C GLY A 45 -9.26 1.96 23.56
N TRP A 46 -9.70 0.75 23.90
CA TRP A 46 -10.17 -0.28 22.96
C TRP A 46 -11.24 0.21 21.98
N GLY A 47 -12.18 1.04 22.47
CA GLY A 47 -13.27 1.60 21.67
C GLY A 47 -12.84 2.66 20.65
N TRP A 48 -11.65 3.25 20.81
CA TRP A 48 -11.10 4.25 19.88
C TRP A 48 -9.90 3.73 19.09
N ALA A 49 -9.18 2.74 19.60
CA ALA A 49 -7.96 2.22 18.98
C ALA A 49 -8.18 1.55 17.62
N TRP A 50 -9.40 1.11 17.30
CA TRP A 50 -9.70 0.50 16.01
C TRP A 50 -9.43 1.43 14.81
N VAL A 51 -9.39 2.74 15.01
CA VAL A 51 -9.08 3.72 13.95
C VAL A 51 -7.71 3.49 13.31
N PHE A 52 -6.75 2.87 14.03
CA PHE A 52 -5.44 2.52 13.46
C PHE A 52 -5.53 1.51 12.33
N PHE A 53 -6.57 0.66 12.31
CA PHE A 53 -6.77 -0.28 11.20
C PHE A 53 -7.16 0.41 9.90
N LEU A 54 -7.67 1.65 9.94
CA LEU A 54 -7.92 2.45 8.74
C LEU A 54 -6.63 2.82 8.00
N ALA A 55 -5.48 2.81 8.68
CA ALA A 55 -4.18 3.02 8.01
C ALA A 55 -3.91 1.96 6.92
N ILE A 56 -4.44 0.75 7.07
CA ILE A 56 -4.26 -0.36 6.12
C ILE A 56 -4.85 -0.01 4.74
N PRO A 57 -6.16 0.26 4.58
CA PRO A 57 -6.73 0.66 3.29
C PRO A 57 -6.20 2.02 2.81
N ILE A 58 -5.91 2.97 3.70
CA ILE A 58 -5.31 4.26 3.31
C ILE A 58 -3.94 4.05 2.66
N SER A 59 -3.07 3.21 3.24
CA SER A 59 -1.78 2.88 2.65
C SER A 59 -1.90 2.23 1.28
N ALA A 60 -2.91 1.36 1.09
CA ALA A 60 -3.20 0.75 -0.20
C ALA A 60 -3.66 1.80 -1.25
N ILE A 61 -4.49 2.77 -0.88
CA ILE A 61 -4.90 3.85 -1.80
C ILE A 61 -3.72 4.76 -2.15
N ILE A 62 -2.86 5.09 -1.19
CA ILE A 62 -1.68 5.92 -1.44
C ILE A 62 -0.72 5.22 -2.41
N VAL A 63 -0.48 3.92 -2.21
CA VAL A 63 0.49 3.17 -3.02
C VAL A 63 -0.09 2.74 -4.37
N TYR A 64 -1.36 2.34 -4.45
CA TYR A 64 -1.96 1.79 -5.67
C TYR A 64 -2.96 2.72 -6.34
N GLY A 65 -3.58 3.65 -5.61
CA GLY A 65 -4.61 4.58 -6.09
C GLY A 65 -4.06 5.89 -6.65
N VAL A 66 -2.92 6.38 -6.18
CA VAL A 66 -2.23 7.60 -6.70
C VAL A 66 -1.40 7.26 -7.95
N GLY A 67 -2.04 6.63 -8.94
CA GLY A 67 -1.43 6.28 -10.23
C GLY A 67 -2.21 6.73 -11.45
N GLY A 68 -3.28 7.49 -11.25
CA GLY A 68 -3.98 8.16 -12.32
C GLY A 68 -3.21 9.40 -12.76
N LYS A 69 -2.44 9.27 -13.85
CA LYS A 69 -2.05 10.35 -14.78
C LYS A 69 -0.73 11.09 -14.47
N SER A 70 0.32 10.66 -15.16
CA SER A 70 1.27 11.61 -15.75
C SER A 70 1.73 11.07 -17.11
N GLY A 71 0.78 11.06 -18.05
CA GLY A 71 1.10 11.02 -19.46
C GLY A 71 1.23 12.46 -19.95
N ARG A 72 2.47 12.91 -20.09
CA ARG A 72 2.90 13.96 -21.02
C ARG A 72 4.18 13.48 -21.66
#